data_AF-A0A350T4U5-F1
#
_entry.id   AF-A0A350T4U5-F1
#
_cell.length_a   1.000
_cell.length_b   1.000
_cell.length_c   1.000
_cell.angle_alpha   90.00
_cell.angle_beta   90.00
_cell.angle_gamma   90.00
#
_symmetry.space_group_name_H-M   'P 1'
#
loop_
_entity.id
_entity.type
_entity.pdbx_description
1 polymer ?
#
loop_
_entity_poly.entity_id
_entity_poly.type
_entity_poly.pdbx_seq_one_letter_code
_entity_poly.pdbx_strand_id
1 'polypeptide(L)'
;LGDGYVRWEGSIPQRGRILDRKGRPLAIMGSITRVGVIPGQVVDQNDMLNRLSQAINVPQDVVQKRIAGGQADWFMPVKDLPDAIDPALVDTLRAIPGVAIQKSPARVYPAGPVAAHVVGYMSEITADELPELSKRGYQAGDHIGRTGVESWGEQWLAGKRGGTLKLIRQDGSTIRVLG
;
A
#
# COMPACT_ATOMS: atom_id res chain seq x y z
N LEU A 1 -14.12 31.63 -22.37
CA LEU A 1 -13.35 30.51 -21.83
C LEU A 1 -14.28 29.30 -21.88
N GLY A 2 -14.07 28.40 -22.84
CA GLY A 2 -14.96 27.24 -23.05
C GLY A 2 -15.06 26.38 -21.79
N ASP A 3 -16.27 25.89 -21.55
CA ASP A 3 -16.81 24.79 -20.72
C ASP A 3 -15.92 23.76 -19.98
N GLY A 4 -14.60 23.90 -19.95
CA GLY A 4 -13.68 23.06 -19.19
C GLY A 4 -13.59 23.41 -17.69
N TYR A 5 -12.95 22.52 -16.93
CA TYR A 5 -12.65 22.68 -15.51
C TYR A 5 -11.16 22.47 -15.23
N VAL A 6 -10.71 22.97 -14.09
CA VAL A 6 -9.33 22.80 -13.62
C VAL A 6 -9.26 21.57 -12.73
N ARG A 7 -8.25 20.71 -12.93
CA ARG A 7 -7.94 19.55 -12.10
C ARG A 7 -6.49 19.63 -11.62
N TRP A 8 -6.28 19.45 -10.33
CA TRP A 8 -4.95 19.20 -9.78
C TRP A 8 -4.63 17.70 -9.85
N GLU A 9 -3.47 17.35 -10.39
CA GLU A 9 -2.91 16.00 -10.33
C GLU A 9 -1.64 16.01 -9.48
N GLY A 10 -1.69 15.37 -8.31
CA GLY A 10 -0.52 15.28 -7.44
C GLY A 10 0.57 14.37 -8.01
N SER A 11 1.83 14.75 -7.80
CA SER A 11 3.00 13.93 -8.08
C SER A 11 3.70 13.60 -6.76
N ILE A 12 3.62 12.34 -6.36
CA ILE A 12 4.27 11.82 -5.16
C ILE A 12 5.58 11.15 -5.60
N PRO A 13 6.75 11.66 -5.19
CA PRO A 13 8.02 11.05 -5.55
C PRO A 13 8.18 9.70 -4.85
N GLN A 14 8.99 8.83 -5.45
CA GLN A 14 9.37 7.58 -4.81
C GLN A 14 10.21 7.88 -3.56
N ARG A 15 9.88 7.20 -2.45
CA ARG A 15 10.63 7.32 -1.20
C ARG A 15 12.08 6.88 -1.37
N GLY A 16 13.02 7.66 -0.83
CA GLY A 16 14.45 7.40 -0.85
C GLY A 16 14.85 6.04 -0.26
N ARG A 17 15.99 5.51 -0.73
CA ARG A 17 16.58 4.26 -0.23
C ARG A 17 17.47 4.55 0.98
N ILE A 18 17.44 3.67 1.97
CA ILE A 18 18.41 3.65 3.07
C ILE A 18 19.42 2.56 2.77
N LEU A 19 20.71 2.92 2.71
CA LEU A 19 21.81 2.02 2.38
C LEU A 19 22.84 1.99 3.53
N ASP A 20 23.53 0.87 3.67
CA ASP A 20 24.69 0.80 4.56
C ASP A 20 25.94 1.42 3.92
N ARG A 21 27.06 1.44 4.67
CA ARG A 21 28.35 2.00 4.20
C ARG A 21 28.91 1.36 2.93
N LYS A 22 28.46 0.14 2.58
CA LYS A 22 28.88 -0.61 1.39
C LYS A 22 27.83 -0.53 0.26
N GLY A 23 26.80 0.31 0.41
CA GLY A 23 25.72 0.46 -0.56
C GLY A 23 24.65 -0.65 -0.51
N ARG A 24 24.68 -1.53 0.49
CA ARG A 24 23.69 -2.62 0.62
C ARG A 24 22.37 -2.06 1.16
N PRO A 25 21.22 -2.49 0.64
CA PRO A 25 19.93 -1.94 1.04
C PRO A 25 19.56 -2.33 2.48
N LEU A 26 19.21 -1.33 3.28
CA LEU A 26 18.62 -1.48 4.62
C LEU A 26 17.11 -1.21 4.60
N ALA A 27 16.66 -0.25 3.79
CA ALA A 27 15.25 -0.03 3.49
C ALA A 27 15.06 0.46 2.05
N ILE A 28 14.15 -0.15 1.30
CA ILE A 28 13.88 0.18 -0.10
C ILE A 28 12.39 0.03 -0.40
N MET A 29 11.93 0.67 -1.47
CA MET A 29 10.67 0.27 -2.09
C MET A 29 10.89 -1.06 -2.80
N GLY A 30 10.07 -2.05 -2.49
CA GLY A 30 10.01 -3.34 -3.15
C GLY A 30 8.57 -3.72 -3.48
N SER A 31 8.38 -4.96 -3.88
CA SER A 31 7.06 -5.56 -4.10
C SER A 31 6.77 -6.57 -3.00
N ILE A 32 5.51 -6.72 -2.65
CA ILE A 32 4.99 -7.78 -1.79
C ILE A 32 3.83 -8.46 -2.47
N THR A 33 3.49 -9.66 -1.99
CA THR A 33 2.32 -10.39 -2.42
C THR A 33 1.22 -10.21 -1.40
N ARG A 34 0.15 -9.51 -1.76
CA ARG A 34 -1.00 -9.25 -0.90
C ARG A 34 -2.11 -10.25 -1.19
N VAL A 35 -2.49 -11.00 -0.17
CA VAL A 35 -3.63 -11.93 -0.21
C VAL A 35 -4.83 -11.21 0.38
N GLY A 36 -5.97 -11.29 -0.31
CA GLY A 36 -7.21 -10.67 0.13
C GLY A 36 -8.44 -11.41 -0.40
N VAL A 37 -9.61 -10.88 -0.05
CA VAL A 37 -10.91 -11.44 -0.42
C VAL A 37 -11.72 -10.41 -1.18
N ILE A 38 -12.39 -10.83 -2.25
CA ILE A 38 -13.37 -10.03 -2.99
C ILE A 38 -14.76 -10.56 -2.60
N PRO A 39 -15.52 -9.86 -1.73
CA PRO A 39 -16.74 -10.39 -1.13
C PRO A 39 -17.78 -10.89 -2.14
N GLY A 40 -17.95 -10.19 -3.27
CA GLY A 40 -18.91 -10.55 -4.32
C GLY A 40 -18.54 -11.81 -5.11
N GLN A 41 -17.34 -12.35 -4.92
CA GLN A 41 -16.86 -13.58 -5.56
C GLN A 41 -16.84 -14.78 -4.59
N VAL A 42 -17.24 -14.57 -3.33
CA VAL A 42 -17.32 -15.64 -2.32
C VAL A 42 -18.58 -16.46 -2.57
N VAL A 43 -18.42 -17.78 -2.69
CA VAL A 43 -19.54 -18.73 -2.89
C VAL A 43 -20.02 -19.31 -1.57
N ASP A 44 -19.09 -19.83 -0.76
CA ASP A 44 -19.33 -20.32 0.59
C ASP A 44 -18.34 -19.64 1.54
N GLN A 45 -18.86 -18.82 2.45
CA GLN A 45 -18.03 -18.06 3.38
C GLN A 45 -17.32 -18.97 4.41
N ASN A 46 -17.96 -20.04 4.87
CA ASN A 46 -17.36 -20.94 5.86
C ASN A 46 -16.24 -21.77 5.23
N ASP A 47 -16.45 -22.30 4.01
CA ASP A 47 -15.39 -22.99 3.25
C ASP A 47 -14.21 -22.06 2.98
N MET A 48 -14.48 -20.84 2.48
CA MET A 48 -13.45 -19.84 2.21
C MET A 48 -12.66 -19.50 3.47
N LEU A 49 -13.33 -19.22 4.59
CA LEU A 49 -12.68 -18.93 5.87
C LEU A 49 -11.80 -20.10 6.33
N ASN A 50 -12.31 -21.33 6.29
CA ASN A 50 -11.56 -22.52 6.66
C ASN A 50 -10.28 -22.68 5.83
N ARG A 51 -10.40 -22.66 4.50
CA ARG A 51 -9.29 -22.90 3.56
C ARG A 51 -8.28 -21.77 3.57
N LEU A 52 -8.74 -20.52 3.54
CA LEU A 52 -7.86 -19.36 3.56
C LEU A 52 -7.11 -19.29 4.90
N SER A 53 -7.81 -19.42 6.02
CA SER A 53 -7.21 -19.38 7.36
C SER A 53 -6.04 -20.36 7.51
N GLN A 54 -6.22 -21.59 7.02
CA GLN A 54 -5.18 -22.62 7.02
C GLN A 54 -4.04 -22.27 6.07
N ALA A 55 -4.34 -21.88 4.82
CA ALA A 55 -3.34 -21.61 3.79
C ALA A 55 -2.39 -20.45 4.18
N ILE A 56 -2.90 -19.40 4.83
CA ILE A 56 -2.09 -18.24 5.22
C ILE A 56 -1.75 -18.17 6.71
N ASN A 57 -2.14 -19.17 7.50
CA ASN A 57 -1.94 -19.21 8.96
C ASN A 57 -2.44 -17.91 9.64
N VAL A 58 -3.71 -17.59 9.43
CA VAL A 58 -4.42 -16.45 10.06
C VAL A 58 -5.72 -16.97 10.63
N PRO A 59 -6.05 -16.75 11.92
CA PRO A 59 -7.32 -17.22 12.50
C PRO A 59 -8.55 -16.72 11.74
N GLN A 60 -9.58 -17.56 11.64
CA GLN A 60 -10.79 -17.25 10.87
C GLN A 60 -11.50 -15.98 11.37
N ASP A 61 -11.54 -15.75 12.68
CA ASP A 61 -12.15 -14.55 13.24
C ASP A 61 -11.41 -13.28 12.82
N VAL A 62 -10.08 -13.34 12.67
CA VAL A 62 -9.26 -12.24 12.17
C VAL A 62 -9.55 -12.00 10.69
N VAL A 63 -9.63 -13.06 9.88
CA VAL A 63 -10.01 -12.94 8.45
C VAL A 63 -11.40 -12.30 8.34
N GLN A 64 -12.37 -12.81 9.09
CA GLN A 64 -13.75 -12.31 9.10
C GLN A 64 -13.82 -10.83 9.48
N LYS A 65 -13.08 -10.40 10.52
CA LYS A 65 -12.99 -8.99 10.91
C LYS A 65 -12.37 -8.12 9.80
N ARG A 66 -11.36 -8.61 9.09
CA ARG A 66 -10.68 -7.86 8.01
C ARG A 66 -11.54 -7.66 6.78
N ILE A 67 -12.45 -8.60 6.49
CA ILE A 67 -13.34 -8.52 5.32
C ILE A 67 -14.71 -7.90 5.65
N ALA A 68 -15.01 -7.68 6.94
CA ALA A 68 -16.27 -7.12 7.38
C ALA A 68 -16.49 -5.70 6.82
N GLY A 69 -17.70 -5.43 6.34
CA GLY A 69 -18.07 -4.13 5.77
C GLY A 69 -17.52 -3.85 4.37
N GLY A 70 -16.82 -4.80 3.75
CA GLY A 70 -16.37 -4.69 2.36
C GLY A 70 -17.52 -4.74 1.36
N GLN A 71 -17.46 -3.91 0.30
CA GLN A 71 -18.40 -3.99 -0.80
C GLN A 71 -18.07 -5.17 -1.74
N ALA A 72 -19.03 -5.54 -2.59
CA ALA A 72 -18.93 -6.75 -3.41
C ALA A 72 -17.69 -6.77 -4.35
N ASP A 73 -17.30 -5.62 -4.87
CA ASP A 73 -16.19 -5.43 -5.80
C ASP A 73 -14.87 -5.02 -5.12
N TRP A 74 -14.87 -4.82 -3.80
CA TRP A 74 -13.69 -4.39 -3.07
C TRP A 74 -12.72 -5.54 -2.84
N PHE A 75 -11.44 -5.25 -3.04
CA PHE A 75 -10.37 -6.15 -2.58
C PHE A 75 -10.08 -5.87 -1.10
N MET A 76 -10.50 -6.80 -0.24
CA MET A 76 -10.31 -6.71 1.21
C MET A 76 -9.00 -7.40 1.61
N PRO A 77 -7.94 -6.64 1.96
CA PRO A 77 -6.63 -7.22 2.23
C PRO A 77 -6.64 -8.01 3.54
N VAL A 78 -6.10 -9.23 3.50
CA VAL A 78 -6.03 -10.12 4.66
C VAL A 78 -4.59 -10.30 5.13
N LYS A 79 -3.62 -10.54 4.25
CA LYS A 79 -2.22 -10.75 4.67
C LYS A 79 -1.24 -10.33 3.58
N ASP A 80 -0.17 -9.68 4.00
CA ASP A 80 1.00 -9.41 3.17
C ASP A 80 2.02 -10.55 3.34
N LEU A 81 2.48 -11.08 2.21
CA LEU A 81 3.50 -12.12 2.09
C LEU A 81 4.72 -11.56 1.35
N PRO A 82 5.89 -12.21 1.46
CA PRO A 82 7.05 -11.87 0.63
C PRO A 82 6.72 -11.82 -0.86
N ASP A 83 7.54 -11.12 -1.64
CA ASP A 83 7.32 -11.00 -3.09
C ASP A 83 7.30 -12.38 -3.76
N ALA A 84 8.30 -13.22 -3.50
CA ALA A 84 8.28 -14.60 -3.94
C ALA A 84 7.56 -15.48 -2.90
N ILE A 85 6.47 -16.12 -3.32
CA ILE A 85 5.78 -17.16 -2.56
C ILE A 85 5.79 -18.47 -3.35
N ASP A 86 5.60 -19.59 -2.64
CA ASP A 86 5.54 -20.92 -3.23
C ASP A 86 4.44 -21.01 -4.31
N PRO A 87 4.72 -21.46 -5.54
CA PRO A 87 3.71 -21.70 -6.56
C PRO A 87 2.56 -22.59 -6.10
N ALA A 88 2.82 -23.61 -5.26
CA ALA A 88 1.76 -24.47 -4.73
C ALA A 88 0.79 -23.69 -3.80
N LEU A 89 1.31 -22.71 -3.05
CA LEU A 89 0.49 -21.80 -2.25
C LEU A 89 -0.34 -20.87 -3.16
N VAL A 90 0.25 -20.37 -4.25
CA VAL A 90 -0.47 -19.56 -5.24
C VAL A 90 -1.67 -20.32 -5.81
N ASP A 91 -1.46 -21.57 -6.23
CA ASP A 91 -2.51 -22.42 -6.80
C ASP A 91 -3.59 -22.73 -5.76
N THR A 92 -3.18 -23.05 -4.52
CA THR A 92 -4.10 -23.27 -3.40
C THR A 92 -4.99 -22.07 -3.15
N LEU A 93 -4.40 -20.86 -3.11
CA LEU A 93 -5.14 -19.62 -2.86
C LEU A 93 -6.08 -19.26 -4.01
N ARG A 94 -5.64 -19.42 -5.26
CA ARG A 94 -6.46 -19.15 -6.45
C ARG A 94 -7.63 -20.12 -6.60
N ALA A 95 -7.52 -21.32 -6.04
CA ALA A 95 -8.59 -22.30 -6.05
C ALA A 95 -9.70 -22.01 -5.01
N ILE A 96 -9.56 -21.01 -4.14
CA ILE A 96 -10.58 -20.64 -3.16
C ILE A 96 -11.48 -19.53 -3.75
N PRO A 97 -12.78 -19.78 -4.00
CA PRO A 97 -13.67 -18.75 -4.53
C PRO A 97 -13.69 -17.49 -3.66
N GLY A 98 -13.47 -16.34 -4.29
CA GLY A 98 -13.40 -15.04 -3.64
C GLY A 98 -12.02 -14.66 -3.09
N VAL A 99 -11.02 -15.55 -3.10
CA VAL A 99 -9.65 -15.20 -2.70
C VAL A 99 -8.88 -14.68 -3.91
N ALA A 100 -8.20 -13.55 -3.72
CA ALA A 100 -7.36 -12.93 -4.73
C ALA A 100 -5.96 -12.65 -4.20
N ILE A 101 -4.99 -12.66 -5.13
CA ILE A 101 -3.60 -12.34 -4.85
C ILE A 101 -3.21 -11.18 -5.75
N GLN A 102 -2.66 -10.11 -5.17
CA GLN A 102 -2.22 -8.92 -5.88
C GLN A 102 -0.77 -8.60 -5.54
N LYS A 103 -0.02 -8.11 -6.54
CA LYS A 103 1.28 -7.49 -6.29
C LYS A 103 1.06 -6.06 -5.82
N SER A 104 1.72 -5.67 -4.74
CA SER A 104 1.61 -4.33 -4.20
C SER A 104 3.00 -3.77 -3.86
N PRO A 105 3.28 -2.50 -4.19
CA PRO A 105 4.49 -1.86 -3.73
C PRO A 105 4.47 -1.70 -2.21
N ALA A 106 5.57 -2.01 -1.54
CA ALA A 106 5.72 -1.83 -0.10
C ALA A 106 7.14 -1.45 0.29
N ARG A 107 7.29 -0.95 1.52
CA ARG A 107 8.59 -0.71 2.12
C ARG A 107 9.17 -2.03 2.63
N VAL A 108 10.31 -2.43 2.10
CA VAL A 108 11.01 -3.68 2.42
C VAL A 108 12.28 -3.39 3.20
N TYR A 109 12.54 -4.18 4.24
CA TYR A 109 13.71 -4.07 5.13
C TYR A 109 14.57 -5.34 5.03
N PRO A 110 15.52 -5.42 4.06
CA PRO A 110 16.23 -6.67 3.77
C PRO A 110 17.10 -7.19 4.92
N ALA A 111 17.62 -6.29 5.76
CA ALA A 111 18.38 -6.66 6.94
C ALA A 111 17.51 -7.20 8.11
N GLY A 112 16.18 -7.14 7.96
CA GLY A 112 15.23 -7.70 8.90
C GLY A 112 15.43 -7.22 10.35
N PRO A 113 15.22 -8.11 11.35
CA PRO A 113 15.31 -7.75 12.76
C PRO A 113 16.65 -7.19 13.21
N VAL A 114 17.75 -7.56 12.55
CA VAL A 114 19.13 -7.18 12.94
C VAL A 114 19.33 -5.66 12.90
N ALA A 115 18.65 -4.97 11.98
CA ALA A 115 18.74 -3.51 11.83
C ALA A 115 17.46 -2.77 12.24
N ALA A 116 16.43 -3.47 12.74
CA ALA A 116 15.09 -2.90 12.92
C ALA A 116 15.06 -1.67 13.83
N HIS A 117 15.81 -1.67 14.94
CA HIS A 117 15.85 -0.53 15.87
C HIS A 117 16.54 0.70 15.28
N VAL A 118 17.57 0.50 14.46
CA VAL A 118 18.34 1.58 13.84
C VAL A 118 17.59 2.15 12.64
N VAL A 119 17.13 1.27 11.75
CA VAL A 119 16.45 1.67 10.51
C VAL A 119 15.04 2.20 10.83
N GLY A 120 14.34 1.54 11.75
CA GLY A 120 12.94 1.81 12.07
C GLY A 120 11.99 1.23 11.02
N TYR A 121 10.75 1.72 11.06
CA TYR A 121 9.69 1.31 10.15
C TYR A 121 8.81 2.49 9.75
N MET A 122 7.92 2.26 8.79
CA MET A 122 6.88 3.19 8.38
C MET A 122 5.51 2.67 8.76
N SER A 123 4.56 3.56 9.01
CA SER A 123 3.15 3.22 9.08
C SER A 123 2.30 4.33 8.49
N GLU A 124 1.04 3.99 8.21
CA GLU A 124 0.05 4.96 7.75
C GLU A 124 -0.09 6.12 8.74
N ILE A 125 -0.34 7.32 8.21
CA ILE A 125 -0.67 8.52 8.96
C ILE A 125 -2.02 8.32 9.66
N THR A 126 -2.09 8.68 10.94
CA THR A 126 -3.34 8.63 11.70
C THR A 126 -4.21 9.86 11.43
N ALA A 127 -5.51 9.75 11.73
CA ALA A 127 -6.45 10.86 11.57
C ALA A 127 -6.04 12.11 12.38
N ASP A 128 -5.45 11.92 13.56
CA ASP A 128 -5.02 13.01 14.44
C ASP A 128 -3.76 13.73 13.93
N GLU A 129 -2.91 13.04 13.15
CA GLU A 129 -1.68 13.60 12.58
C GLU A 129 -1.92 14.31 11.25
N LEU A 130 -2.98 13.95 10.54
CA LEU A 130 -3.28 14.43 9.20
C LEU A 130 -3.42 15.97 9.11
N PRO A 131 -4.03 16.69 10.07
CA PRO A 131 -4.13 18.15 9.99
C PRO A 131 -2.77 18.86 9.88
N GLU A 132 -1.74 18.39 10.59
CA GLU A 132 -0.41 18.98 10.52
C GLU A 132 0.39 18.48 9.31
N LEU A 133 0.28 17.19 8.99
CA LEU A 133 1.02 16.60 7.87
C LEU A 133 0.45 17.04 6.51
N SER A 134 -0.84 17.33 6.42
CA SER A 134 -1.45 17.86 5.19
C SER A 134 -0.86 19.20 4.76
N LYS A 135 -0.41 20.04 5.70
CA LYS A 135 0.34 21.29 5.41
C LYS A 135 1.67 21.03 4.69
N ARG A 136 2.20 19.80 4.80
CA ARG A 136 3.42 19.32 4.13
C ARG A 136 3.10 18.48 2.88
N GLY A 137 1.83 18.43 2.46
CA GLY A 137 1.37 17.73 1.26
C GLY A 137 1.02 16.25 1.44
N TYR A 138 0.96 15.75 2.69
CA TYR A 138 0.49 14.40 2.96
C TYR A 138 -1.04 14.30 2.90
N GLN A 139 -1.52 13.10 2.60
CA GLN A 139 -2.91 12.74 2.45
C GLN A 139 -3.23 11.54 3.34
N ALA A 140 -4.52 11.30 3.60
CA ALA A 140 -4.95 10.05 4.22
C ALA A 140 -4.48 8.84 3.39
N GLY A 141 -4.04 7.77 4.03
CA GLY A 141 -3.42 6.62 3.36
C GLY A 141 -1.90 6.73 3.14
N ASP A 142 -1.32 7.93 3.23
CA ASP A 142 0.13 8.07 3.14
C ASP A 142 0.82 7.42 4.34
N HIS A 143 2.04 6.94 4.11
CA HIS A 143 2.88 6.34 5.15
C HIS A 143 4.06 7.27 5.48
N ILE A 144 4.39 7.35 6.77
CA ILE A 144 5.53 8.11 7.29
C ILE A 144 6.46 7.23 8.12
N GLY A 145 7.73 7.61 8.20
CA GLY A 145 8.70 6.99 9.08
C GLY A 145 8.35 7.22 10.55
N ARG A 146 8.25 6.12 11.32
CA ARG A 146 7.83 6.13 12.72
C ARG A 146 8.99 6.15 13.70
N THR A 147 10.08 5.48 13.36
CA THR A 147 11.24 5.33 14.25
C THR A 147 12.54 5.33 13.45
N GLY A 148 13.67 5.40 14.16
CA GLY A 148 15.00 5.24 13.57
C GLY A 148 15.31 6.21 12.44
N VAL A 149 16.10 5.74 11.47
CA VAL A 149 16.49 6.51 10.29
C VAL A 149 15.28 6.83 9.41
N GLU A 150 14.24 5.98 9.36
CA GLU A 150 13.01 6.28 8.60
C GLU A 150 12.35 7.58 9.10
N SER A 151 12.21 7.75 10.41
CA SER A 151 11.60 8.96 11.00
C SER A 151 12.52 10.18 10.93
N TRP A 152 13.79 10.02 11.36
CA TRP A 152 14.77 11.10 11.30
C TRP A 152 14.96 11.62 9.87
N GLY A 153 14.98 10.69 8.91
CA GLY A 153 15.21 10.93 7.50
C GLY A 153 14.00 11.47 6.73
N GLU A 154 12.82 11.63 7.35
CA GLU A 154 11.54 11.80 6.64
C GLU A 154 11.59 12.93 5.58
N GLN A 155 12.17 14.08 5.91
CA GLN A 155 12.23 15.22 4.98
C GLN A 155 13.07 14.96 3.71
N TRP A 156 14.04 14.05 3.78
CA TRP A 156 14.87 13.66 2.64
C TRP A 156 14.31 12.42 1.96
N LEU A 157 13.82 11.46 2.74
CA LEU A 157 13.29 10.20 2.24
C LEU A 157 11.96 10.39 1.52
N ALA A 158 11.05 11.22 2.04
CA ALA A 158 9.75 11.46 1.40
C ALA A 158 9.84 12.20 0.07
N GLY A 159 10.98 12.84 -0.23
CA GLY A 159 11.15 13.71 -1.37
C GLY A 159 10.26 14.96 -1.31
N LYS A 160 10.20 15.71 -2.41
CA LYS A 160 9.30 16.85 -2.55
C LYS A 160 8.07 16.44 -3.34
N ARG A 161 6.91 16.46 -2.70
CA ARG A 161 5.61 16.31 -3.36
C ARG A 161 5.37 17.51 -4.27
N GLY A 162 4.95 17.24 -5.49
CA GLY A 162 4.59 18.25 -6.47
C GLY A 162 3.22 17.92 -7.06
N GLY A 163 2.97 18.45 -8.24
CA GLY A 163 1.79 18.12 -9.01
C GLY A 163 1.64 19.08 -10.16
N THR A 164 0.62 18.85 -10.96
CA THR A 164 0.36 19.60 -12.16
C THR A 164 -1.11 19.98 -12.22
N LEU A 165 -1.37 21.26 -12.45
CA LEU A 165 -2.69 21.81 -12.66
C LEU A 165 -3.02 21.69 -14.15
N LYS A 166 -4.08 20.95 -14.49
CA LYS A 166 -4.54 20.72 -15.86
C LYS A 166 -5.88 21.40 -16.09
N LEU A 167 -6.03 22.09 -17.21
CA LEU A 167 -7.33 22.50 -17.75
C LEU A 167 -7.88 21.36 -18.60
N ILE A 168 -9.05 20.85 -18.26
CA ILE A 168 -9.69 19.68 -18.89
C ILE A 168 -11.02 20.10 -19.52
N ARG A 169 -11.35 19.60 -20.71
CA ARG A 169 -12.69 19.78 -21.32
C ARG A 169 -13.76 18.89 -20.66
N GLN A 170 -15.02 19.13 -20.98
CA GLN A 170 -16.15 18.26 -20.59
C GLN A 170 -15.95 16.79 -21.00
N ASP A 171 -15.29 16.55 -22.14
CA ASP A 171 -15.01 15.20 -22.67
C ASP A 171 -13.84 14.47 -21.97
N GLY A 172 -13.19 15.11 -20.99
CA GLY A 172 -12.06 14.54 -20.25
C GLY A 172 -10.69 14.75 -20.91
N SER A 173 -10.62 15.35 -22.11
CA SER A 173 -9.35 15.66 -22.77
C SER A 173 -8.62 16.82 -22.08
N THR A 174 -7.30 16.70 -21.92
CA THR A 174 -6.47 17.78 -21.37
C THR A 174 -6.28 18.87 -22.42
N ILE A 175 -6.73 20.09 -22.11
CA ILE A 175 -6.51 21.28 -22.94
C ILE A 175 -5.08 21.78 -22.76
N ARG A 176 -4.66 21.95 -21.51
CA ARG A 176 -3.37 22.57 -21.18
C ARG A 176 -2.91 22.19 -19.77
N VAL A 177 -1.61 21.99 -19.63
CA VAL A 177 -0.90 21.95 -18.34
C VAL A 177 -0.51 23.39 -17.94
N LEU A 178 -0.91 23.82 -16.75
CA LEU A 178 -0.76 25.19 -16.24
C LEU A 178 0.39 25.36 -15.24
N GLY A 179 1.00 24.26 -14.79
CA GLY A 179 2.11 24.24 -13.83
C GLY A 179 1.99 23.03 -12.91
#